data_AF-A0AA90HZX4-F1
#
_entry.id   AF-A0AA90HZX4-F1
#
_cell.length_a   1.000
_cell.length_b   1.000
_cell.length_c   1.000
_cell.angle_alpha   90.00
_cell.angle_beta   90.00
_cell.angle_gamma   90.00
#
_symmetry.space_group_name_H-M   'P 1'
#
loop_
_entity.id
_entity.type
_entity.pdbx_description
1 polymer ?
#
loop_
_entity_poly.entity_id
_entity_poly.type
_entity_poly.pdbx_seq_one_letter_code
_entity_poly.pdbx_strand_id
1 'polypeptide(L)'
;MYFVISGSGVETGGASDADYYHAYAIGNVNNVVNFWPVILRFLNDIGLYDRQNIAIITFLLSLTLIPILLYKIILQEGFLFKSKLFLYVYFVFSLYPTLYIFTLDVYRDIAMFTVLLISWYFLRRYYNNKVLGFYNLVAFFALGYLCYLLRPYLGFSVVVSFFIYNLYSKTARYTRLWVIFYFISLMVFQSLGLFNEITEYRGLDGFTGGGSTLGIGLHGRSPVVFAGLYVLSFLGQVFGLFIVNAYAVALFIIETIPFILALRYVIKNKKNSTPFCHYLLVFFVIYTTVWVVGNDNLGTAVRLRFHSYMAIFICFFIVYQNKLMHTLLPSNKRNLA
;
A
#
# COMPACT_ATOMS: atom_id res chain seq x y z
N MET A 1 14.43 4.94 12.29
CA MET A 1 15.25 3.79 11.88
C MET A 1 16.67 4.10 12.30
N TYR A 2 17.11 3.51 13.41
CA TYR A 2 18.50 3.63 13.86
C TYR A 2 19.22 2.37 13.39
N PHE A 3 20.12 2.53 12.43
CA PHE A 3 21.17 1.55 12.20
C PHE A 3 22.26 1.84 13.23
N VAL A 4 22.39 0.99 14.24
CA VAL A 4 23.57 0.97 15.11
C VAL A 4 24.57 0.04 14.47
N ILE A 5 25.54 0.62 13.76
CA ILE A 5 26.82 -0.04 13.48
C ILE A 5 27.80 0.57 14.47
N SER A 6 28.29 -0.28 15.38
CA SER A 6 29.38 -0.10 16.35
C SER A 6 29.12 0.78 17.59
N GLY A 7 29.18 0.13 18.76
CA GLY A 7 30.16 0.49 19.79
C GLY A 7 29.86 1.66 20.73
N SER A 8 28.66 1.74 21.33
CA SER A 8 28.43 2.23 22.72
C SER A 8 26.93 2.30 22.97
N GLY A 9 26.48 1.68 24.06
CA GLY A 9 25.07 1.51 24.38
C GLY A 9 24.35 2.85 24.56
N VAL A 10 23.36 3.08 23.70
CA VAL A 10 22.24 3.96 23.97
C VAL A 10 21.01 3.06 23.95
N GLU A 11 20.52 2.69 25.13
CA GLU A 11 19.23 2.02 25.31
C GLU A 11 18.13 2.97 24.81
N THR A 12 17.64 2.73 23.59
CA THR A 12 16.47 3.40 23.05
C THR A 12 15.23 2.69 23.59
N GLY A 13 14.81 3.10 24.79
CA GLY A 13 13.55 2.69 25.41
C GLY A 13 12.35 3.02 24.52
N GLY A 14 11.90 2.01 23.77
CA GLY A 14 10.71 1.99 22.94
C GLY A 14 10.71 0.71 22.12
N ALA A 15 10.08 -0.35 22.62
CA ALA A 15 10.09 -1.67 21.98
C ALA A 15 9.65 -1.60 20.51
N SER A 16 10.42 -2.19 19.60
CA SER A 16 10.05 -2.27 18.18
C SER A 16 8.80 -3.14 18.00
N ASP A 17 8.01 -2.87 16.94
CA ASP A 17 6.92 -3.75 16.48
C ASP A 17 7.38 -5.22 16.42
N ALA A 18 8.61 -5.46 15.94
CA ALA A 18 9.19 -6.79 15.81
C ALA A 18 9.46 -7.45 17.19
N ASP A 19 9.91 -6.68 18.18
CA ASP A 19 10.15 -7.19 19.54
C ASP A 19 8.83 -7.57 20.21
N TYR A 20 7.80 -6.76 20.01
CA TYR A 20 6.45 -7.08 20.48
C TYR A 20 5.91 -8.35 19.81
N TYR A 21 6.06 -8.51 18.49
CA TYR A 21 5.61 -9.72 17.79
C TYR A 21 6.37 -10.97 18.26
N HIS A 22 7.67 -10.85 18.50
CA HIS A 22 8.48 -11.93 19.07
C HIS A 22 8.04 -12.28 20.49
N ALA A 23 7.85 -11.28 21.36
CA ALA A 23 7.42 -11.48 22.74
C ALA A 23 6.06 -12.17 22.83
N TYR A 24 5.11 -11.82 21.95
CA TYR A 24 3.84 -12.53 21.84
C TYR A 24 4.03 -13.99 21.37
N ALA A 25 4.86 -14.20 20.34
CA ALA A 25 5.12 -15.53 19.77
C ALA A 25 5.67 -16.52 20.81
N ILE A 26 6.49 -16.08 21.76
CA ILE A 26 7.04 -16.91 22.84
C ILE A 26 6.21 -16.91 24.14
N GLY A 27 5.17 -16.07 24.23
CA GLY A 27 4.26 -16.04 25.37
C GLY A 27 4.60 -15.10 26.51
N ASN A 28 5.51 -14.17 26.28
CA ASN A 28 5.81 -13.11 27.24
C ASN A 28 4.71 -12.03 27.27
N VAL A 29 3.90 -11.95 26.21
CA VAL A 29 2.77 -11.01 26.08
C VAL A 29 1.55 -11.75 25.55
N ASN A 30 0.38 -11.47 26.14
CA ASN A 30 -0.89 -12.12 25.77
C ASN A 30 -1.90 -11.21 25.06
N ASN A 31 -1.62 -9.90 24.96
CA ASN A 31 -2.49 -8.98 24.24
C ASN A 31 -2.25 -9.11 22.73
N VAL A 32 -3.31 -9.31 21.94
CA VAL A 32 -3.26 -9.44 20.47
C VAL A 32 -3.67 -8.13 19.81
N VAL A 33 -2.77 -7.53 19.02
CA VAL A 33 -3.08 -6.30 18.26
C VAL A 33 -3.38 -6.55 16.78
N ASN A 34 -3.06 -7.73 16.24
CA ASN A 34 -3.42 -8.17 14.90
C ASN A 34 -3.14 -9.67 14.71
N PHE A 35 -3.46 -10.22 13.53
CA PHE A 35 -3.34 -11.66 13.26
C PHE A 35 -1.91 -12.17 13.02
N TRP A 36 -0.94 -11.29 12.72
CA TRP A 36 0.46 -11.70 12.49
C TRP A 36 1.12 -12.39 13.71
N PRO A 37 1.14 -11.80 14.92
CA PRO A 37 1.70 -12.46 16.09
C PRO A 37 0.97 -13.76 16.45
N VAL A 38 -0.31 -13.92 16.09
CA VAL A 38 -1.06 -15.18 16.25
C VAL A 38 -0.49 -16.27 15.34
N ILE A 39 -0.17 -15.95 14.09
CA ILE A 39 0.51 -16.88 13.17
C ILE A 39 1.88 -17.27 13.73
N LEU A 40 2.65 -16.30 14.24
CA LEU A 40 3.97 -16.59 14.82
C LEU A 40 3.86 -17.46 16.08
N ARG A 41 2.85 -17.23 16.92
CA ARG A 41 2.60 -18.07 18.10
C ARG A 41 2.24 -19.49 17.70
N PHE A 42 1.37 -19.67 16.71
CA PHE A 42 1.08 -20.99 16.16
C PHE A 42 2.33 -21.71 15.67
N LEU A 43 3.22 -21.02 14.95
CA LEU A 43 4.50 -21.58 14.52
C LEU A 43 5.39 -21.97 15.71
N ASN A 44 5.34 -21.22 16.82
CA ASN A 44 6.08 -21.53 18.04
C ASN A 44 5.51 -22.76 18.74
N ASP A 45 4.19 -22.85 18.86
CA ASP A 45 3.51 -23.97 19.49
C ASP A 45 3.78 -25.31 18.76
N ILE A 46 4.01 -25.28 17.43
CA ILE A 46 4.41 -26.46 16.64
C ILE A 46 5.93 -26.64 16.49
N GLY A 47 6.75 -25.81 17.15
CA GLY A 47 8.21 -25.91 17.16
C GLY A 47 8.92 -25.43 15.88
N LEU A 48 8.25 -24.68 15.00
CA LEU A 48 8.81 -24.15 13.75
C LEU A 48 9.19 -22.67 13.83
N TYR A 49 8.87 -21.97 14.91
CA TYR A 49 9.22 -20.57 15.08
C TYR A 49 10.65 -20.39 15.57
N ASP A 50 11.42 -19.64 14.80
CA ASP A 50 12.64 -18.98 15.22
C ASP A 50 12.69 -17.58 14.57
N ARG A 51 13.05 -16.55 15.34
CA ARG A 51 12.99 -15.15 14.88
C ARG A 51 13.87 -14.95 13.63
N GLN A 52 15.06 -15.55 13.63
CA GLN A 52 16.02 -15.41 12.54
C GLN A 52 15.56 -16.17 11.29
N ASN A 53 15.06 -17.39 11.46
CA ASN A 53 14.51 -18.18 10.36
C ASN A 53 13.30 -17.48 9.70
N ILE A 54 12.41 -16.88 10.49
CA ILE A 54 11.28 -16.12 9.93
C ILE A 54 11.77 -14.89 9.16
N ALA A 55 12.76 -14.16 9.67
CA ALA A 55 13.36 -13.03 8.94
C ALA A 55 14.01 -13.48 7.61
N ILE A 56 14.70 -14.63 7.60
CA ILE A 56 15.27 -15.20 6.37
C ILE A 56 14.16 -15.58 5.38
N ILE A 57 13.07 -16.20 5.86
CA ILE A 57 11.93 -16.56 5.01
C ILE A 57 11.28 -15.30 4.42
N THR A 58 11.03 -14.26 5.21
CA THR A 58 10.43 -13.01 4.70
C THR A 58 11.36 -12.32 3.70
N PHE A 59 12.67 -12.34 3.94
CA PHE A 59 13.66 -11.88 2.98
C PHE A 59 13.60 -12.64 1.66
N LEU A 60 13.58 -13.98 1.68
CA LEU A 60 13.48 -14.80 0.48
C LEU A 60 12.15 -14.56 -0.26
N LEU A 61 11.04 -14.39 0.47
CA LEU A 61 9.74 -14.03 -0.12
C LEU A 61 9.80 -12.69 -0.86
N SER A 62 10.52 -11.71 -0.31
CA SER A 62 10.70 -10.40 -0.93
C SER A 62 11.52 -10.44 -2.21
N LEU A 63 12.52 -11.32 -2.29
CA LEU A 63 13.38 -11.47 -3.46
C LEU A 63 12.76 -12.36 -4.55
N THR A 64 11.88 -13.29 -4.19
CA THR A 64 11.35 -14.30 -5.11
C THR A 64 9.86 -14.12 -5.38
N LEU A 65 9.02 -14.43 -4.41
CA LEU A 65 7.57 -14.50 -4.58
C LEU A 65 6.97 -13.15 -4.96
N ILE A 66 7.36 -12.06 -4.29
CA ILE A 66 6.82 -10.72 -4.54
C ILE A 66 7.08 -10.28 -5.99
N PRO A 67 8.32 -10.30 -6.52
CA PRO A 67 8.60 -9.99 -7.92
C PRO A 67 7.84 -10.87 -8.92
N ILE A 68 7.73 -12.18 -8.64
CA ILE A 68 7.00 -13.12 -9.50
C ILE A 68 5.51 -12.78 -9.53
N LEU A 69 4.90 -12.50 -8.38
CA LEU A 69 3.50 -12.10 -8.29
C LEU A 69 3.26 -10.76 -9.01
N LEU A 70 4.11 -9.77 -8.78
CA LEU A 70 4.05 -8.47 -9.46
C LEU A 70 4.13 -8.63 -10.97
N TYR A 71 5.06 -9.44 -11.48
CA TYR A 71 5.16 -9.73 -12.90
C TYR A 71 3.87 -10.35 -13.44
N LYS A 72 3.30 -11.35 -12.75
CA LYS A 72 2.03 -11.97 -13.12
C LYS A 72 0.84 -11.00 -13.06
N ILE A 73 0.87 -9.99 -12.20
CA ILE A 73 -0.15 -8.93 -12.10
C ILE A 73 0.04 -7.85 -13.17
N ILE A 74 1.26 -7.63 -13.65
CA ILE A 74 1.59 -6.55 -14.58
C ILE A 74 1.49 -7.00 -16.05
N LEU A 75 1.93 -8.23 -16.36
CA LEU A 75 2.11 -8.73 -17.73
C LEU A 75 0.80 -8.72 -18.51
N GLN A 76 0.73 -7.95 -19.60
CA GLN A 76 -0.43 -7.93 -20.49
C GLN A 76 -0.37 -9.06 -21.53
N GLU A 77 -1.55 -9.58 -21.90
CA GLU A 77 -1.67 -10.57 -22.97
C GLU A 77 -1.20 -9.95 -24.30
N GLY A 78 -0.44 -10.71 -25.09
CA GLY A 78 0.12 -10.21 -26.36
C GLY A 78 1.35 -9.31 -26.26
N PHE A 79 1.85 -8.98 -25.06
CA PHE A 79 3.07 -8.18 -24.94
C PHE A 79 4.31 -8.95 -25.43
N LEU A 80 5.09 -8.35 -26.34
CA LEU A 80 6.22 -9.01 -27.01
C LEU A 80 7.48 -9.11 -26.13
N PHE A 81 7.77 -8.10 -25.30
CA PHE A 81 9.03 -7.99 -24.54
C PHE A 81 8.95 -8.59 -23.13
N LYS A 82 8.37 -9.78 -23.01
CA LYS A 82 8.04 -10.42 -21.72
C LYS A 82 9.24 -10.59 -20.79
N SER A 83 10.39 -11.04 -21.32
CA SER A 83 11.60 -11.27 -20.52
C SER A 83 12.23 -9.98 -20.01
N LYS A 84 12.27 -8.92 -20.85
CA LYS A 84 12.76 -7.60 -20.44
C LYS A 84 11.88 -7.00 -19.34
N LEU A 85 10.56 -7.11 -19.49
CA LEU A 85 9.61 -6.67 -18.46
C LEU A 85 9.83 -7.41 -17.14
N PHE A 86 10.03 -8.73 -17.17
CA PHE A 86 10.33 -9.50 -15.96
C PHE A 86 11.56 -8.97 -15.25
N LEU A 87 12.66 -8.75 -15.98
CA LEU A 87 13.90 -8.21 -15.39
C LEU A 87 13.68 -6.82 -14.78
N TYR A 88 12.97 -5.92 -15.47
CA TYR A 88 12.66 -4.59 -14.92
C TYR A 88 11.83 -4.67 -13.65
N VAL A 89 10.76 -5.46 -13.64
CA VAL A 89 9.92 -5.67 -12.44
C VAL A 89 10.77 -6.26 -11.32
N TYR A 90 11.57 -7.28 -11.60
CA TYR A 90 12.43 -7.91 -10.62
C TYR A 90 13.40 -6.91 -9.96
N PHE A 91 14.20 -6.20 -10.74
CA PHE A 91 15.18 -5.26 -10.17
C PHE A 91 14.53 -4.07 -9.46
N VAL A 92 13.45 -3.50 -10.02
CA VAL A 92 12.79 -2.33 -9.40
C VAL A 92 12.20 -2.68 -8.04
N PHE A 93 11.56 -3.85 -7.91
CA PHE A 93 10.86 -4.20 -6.68
C PHE A 93 11.74 -4.92 -5.66
N SER A 94 12.70 -5.75 -6.08
CA SER A 94 13.64 -6.40 -5.16
C SER A 94 14.62 -5.41 -4.54
N LEU A 95 14.93 -4.30 -5.24
CA LEU A 95 15.79 -3.23 -4.71
C LEU A 95 15.00 -2.08 -4.07
N TYR A 96 13.69 -2.25 -3.88
CA TYR A 96 12.86 -1.20 -3.28
C TYR A 96 13.22 -1.02 -1.79
N PRO A 97 13.74 0.15 -1.36
CA PRO A 97 14.37 0.29 -0.04
C PRO A 97 13.46 -0.08 1.13
N THR A 98 12.21 0.40 1.09
CA THR A 98 11.23 0.11 2.16
C THR A 98 10.89 -1.37 2.26
N LEU A 99 10.85 -2.11 1.15
CA LEU A 99 10.63 -3.56 1.19
C LEU A 99 11.79 -4.26 1.87
N TYR A 100 13.02 -3.94 1.45
CA TYR A 100 14.23 -4.53 2.02
C TYR A 100 14.32 -4.30 3.54
N ILE A 101 14.03 -3.08 3.99
CA ILE A 101 14.00 -2.69 5.40
C ILE A 101 13.12 -3.63 6.25
N PHE A 102 11.93 -3.99 5.78
CA PHE A 102 10.98 -4.80 6.55
C PHE A 102 11.28 -6.30 6.50
N THR A 103 12.31 -6.72 5.76
CA THR A 103 12.78 -8.10 5.74
C THR A 103 13.86 -8.39 6.79
N LEU A 104 14.41 -7.34 7.42
CA LEU A 104 15.50 -7.49 8.38
C LEU A 104 15.06 -8.14 9.71
N ASP A 105 13.75 -8.23 9.96
CA ASP A 105 13.19 -8.76 11.20
C ASP A 105 11.76 -9.27 10.99
N VAL A 106 11.09 -9.72 12.05
CA VAL A 106 9.74 -10.31 12.04
C VAL A 106 8.60 -9.30 11.88
N TYR A 107 8.71 -8.36 10.95
CA TYR A 107 7.64 -7.41 10.62
C TYR A 107 6.52 -8.08 9.81
N ARG A 108 5.27 -7.66 10.06
CA ARG A 108 4.09 -8.12 9.32
C ARG A 108 4.01 -7.62 7.87
N ASP A 109 4.77 -6.60 7.50
CA ASP A 109 4.58 -5.82 6.27
C ASP A 109 4.80 -6.65 5.00
N ILE A 110 5.81 -7.51 4.99
CA ILE A 110 6.10 -8.39 3.85
C ILE A 110 5.00 -9.43 3.67
N ALA A 111 4.54 -10.05 4.76
CA ALA A 111 3.43 -10.99 4.73
C ALA A 111 2.14 -10.31 4.25
N MET A 112 1.82 -9.15 4.80
CA MET A 112 0.65 -8.34 4.44
C MET A 112 0.68 -7.91 2.97
N PHE A 113 1.83 -7.45 2.46
CA PHE A 113 1.96 -7.08 1.06
C PHE A 113 1.85 -8.30 0.13
N THR A 114 2.39 -9.45 0.54
CA THR A 114 2.24 -10.71 -0.20
C THR A 114 0.76 -11.09 -0.32
N VAL A 115 0.00 -11.06 0.79
CA VAL A 115 -1.45 -11.33 0.78
C VAL A 115 -2.19 -10.33 -0.13
N LEU A 116 -1.83 -9.04 -0.06
CA LEU A 116 -2.42 -8.01 -0.92
C LEU A 116 -2.16 -8.29 -2.41
N LEU A 117 -0.93 -8.67 -2.79
CA LEU A 117 -0.61 -9.02 -4.16
C LEU A 117 -1.38 -10.24 -4.65
N ILE A 118 -1.52 -11.28 -3.81
CA ILE A 118 -2.34 -12.46 -4.17
C ILE A 118 -3.81 -12.04 -4.35
N SER A 119 -4.35 -11.18 -3.47
CA SER A 119 -5.70 -10.61 -3.60
C SER A 119 -5.87 -9.89 -4.95
N TRP A 120 -4.95 -8.99 -5.28
CA TRP A 120 -4.96 -8.25 -6.56
C TRP A 120 -4.75 -9.16 -7.77
N TYR A 121 -3.98 -10.23 -7.66
CA TYR A 121 -3.84 -11.22 -8.71
C TYR A 121 -5.18 -11.89 -9.04
N PHE A 122 -5.94 -12.31 -8.03
CA PHE A 122 -7.29 -12.86 -8.26
C PHE A 122 -8.26 -11.82 -8.81
N LEU A 123 -8.24 -10.58 -8.32
CA LEU A 123 -9.07 -9.52 -8.88
C LEU A 123 -8.75 -9.24 -10.35
N ARG A 124 -7.47 -9.24 -10.72
CA ARG A 124 -7.04 -9.11 -12.11
C ARG A 124 -7.59 -10.25 -12.96
N ARG A 125 -7.53 -11.48 -12.47
CA ARG A 125 -8.10 -12.64 -13.16
C ARG A 125 -9.62 -12.55 -13.29
N TYR A 126 -10.32 -12.01 -12.29
CA TYR A 126 -11.75 -11.75 -12.37
C TYR A 126 -12.10 -10.84 -13.56
N TYR A 127 -11.35 -9.74 -13.75
CA TYR A 127 -11.61 -8.83 -14.88
C TYR A 127 -11.27 -9.44 -16.26
N ASN A 128 -10.33 -10.38 -16.33
CA ASN A 128 -9.87 -10.95 -17.60
C ASN A 128 -10.51 -12.30 -17.96
N ASN A 129 -10.97 -13.10 -16.98
CA ASN A 129 -11.46 -14.45 -17.20
C ASN A 129 -12.92 -14.60 -16.77
N LYS A 130 -13.81 -14.75 -17.77
CA LYS A 130 -15.26 -14.90 -17.55
C LYS A 130 -15.65 -16.25 -16.92
N VAL A 131 -14.89 -17.32 -17.17
CA VAL A 131 -15.26 -18.69 -16.76
C VAL A 131 -15.05 -18.90 -15.26
N LEU A 132 -13.90 -18.46 -14.75
CA LEU A 132 -13.55 -18.59 -13.32
C LEU A 132 -13.83 -17.31 -12.53
N GLY A 133 -14.60 -16.37 -13.09
CA GLY A 133 -14.83 -15.05 -12.52
C GLY A 133 -15.34 -15.11 -11.08
N PHE A 134 -16.38 -15.92 -10.83
CA PHE A 134 -16.96 -16.05 -9.48
C PHE A 134 -15.93 -16.54 -8.45
N TYR A 135 -15.19 -17.61 -8.74
CA TYR A 135 -14.18 -18.16 -7.83
C TYR A 135 -13.04 -17.16 -7.57
N ASN A 136 -12.58 -16.46 -8.60
CA ASN A 136 -11.58 -15.40 -8.45
C ASN A 136 -12.09 -14.26 -7.57
N LEU A 137 -13.38 -13.91 -7.68
CA LEU A 137 -14.00 -12.88 -6.86
C LEU A 137 -14.13 -13.31 -5.39
N VAL A 138 -14.53 -14.55 -5.13
CA VAL A 138 -14.58 -15.13 -3.78
C VAL A 138 -13.18 -15.15 -3.15
N ALA A 139 -12.16 -15.60 -3.90
CA ALA A 139 -10.77 -15.59 -3.44
C ALA A 139 -10.27 -14.17 -3.15
N PHE A 140 -10.62 -13.19 -4.00
CA PHE A 140 -10.32 -11.78 -3.76
C PHE A 140 -10.90 -11.28 -2.43
N PHE A 141 -12.18 -11.55 -2.15
CA PHE A 141 -12.82 -11.13 -0.90
C PHE A 141 -12.26 -11.86 0.32
N ALA A 142 -12.01 -13.17 0.22
CA ALA A 142 -11.40 -13.94 1.32
C ALA A 142 -10.00 -13.40 1.68
N LEU A 143 -9.18 -13.07 0.68
CA LEU A 143 -7.87 -12.45 0.90
C LEU A 143 -7.98 -10.99 1.35
N GLY A 144 -9.01 -10.25 0.90
CA GLY A 144 -9.33 -8.92 1.41
C GLY A 144 -9.68 -8.94 2.91
N TYR A 145 -10.40 -9.96 3.35
CA TYR A 145 -10.65 -10.20 4.77
C TYR A 145 -9.38 -10.58 5.52
N LEU A 146 -8.50 -11.41 4.95
CA LEU A 146 -7.18 -11.68 5.55
C LEU A 146 -6.33 -10.40 5.66
N CYS A 147 -6.35 -9.51 4.67
CA CYS A 147 -5.75 -8.18 4.76
C CYS A 147 -6.35 -7.37 5.92
N TYR A 148 -7.67 -7.47 6.16
CA TYR A 148 -8.33 -6.80 7.29
C TYR A 148 -7.81 -7.34 8.64
N LEU A 149 -7.67 -8.65 8.78
CA LEU A 149 -7.12 -9.27 9.99
C LEU A 149 -5.66 -8.89 10.26
N LEU A 150 -4.85 -8.73 9.20
CA LEU A 150 -3.47 -8.28 9.30
C LEU A 150 -3.38 -6.77 9.59
N ARG A 151 -4.27 -5.98 8.99
CA ARG A 151 -4.38 -4.53 9.16
C ARG A 151 -5.77 -4.03 8.74
N PRO A 152 -6.66 -3.64 9.69
CA PRO A 152 -8.06 -3.37 9.40
C PRO A 152 -8.31 -2.38 8.25
N TYR A 153 -7.64 -1.23 8.26
CA TYR A 153 -7.84 -0.22 7.21
C TYR A 153 -7.31 -0.64 5.83
N LEU A 154 -6.32 -1.54 5.75
CA LEU A 154 -5.86 -2.08 4.48
C LEU A 154 -6.95 -2.96 3.86
N GLY A 155 -7.46 -3.95 4.61
CA GLY A 155 -8.53 -4.82 4.12
C GLY A 155 -9.83 -4.07 3.84
N PHE A 156 -10.19 -3.11 4.69
CA PHE A 156 -11.32 -2.21 4.45
C PHE A 156 -11.17 -1.51 3.09
N SER A 157 -9.99 -0.96 2.81
CA SER A 157 -9.72 -0.24 1.57
C SER A 157 -9.76 -1.19 0.36
N VAL A 158 -9.21 -2.40 0.46
CA VAL A 158 -9.31 -3.42 -0.60
C VAL A 158 -10.77 -3.68 -1.00
N VAL A 159 -11.64 -3.94 -0.01
CA VAL A 159 -13.04 -4.29 -0.24
C VAL A 159 -13.86 -3.07 -0.70
N VAL A 160 -13.76 -1.94 0.00
CA VAL A 160 -14.55 -0.74 -0.32
C VAL A 160 -14.18 -0.18 -1.68
N SER A 161 -12.89 -0.20 -2.05
CA SER A 161 -12.46 0.24 -3.38
C SER A 161 -13.08 -0.57 -4.51
N PHE A 162 -13.41 -1.84 -4.29
CA PHE A 162 -14.11 -2.64 -5.29
C PHE A 162 -15.52 -2.10 -5.55
N PHE A 163 -16.29 -1.82 -4.49
CA PHE A 163 -17.64 -1.27 -4.62
C PHE A 163 -17.65 0.15 -5.18
N ILE A 164 -16.77 1.03 -4.67
CA ILE A 164 -16.64 2.41 -5.15
C ILE A 164 -16.18 2.44 -6.60
N TYR A 165 -15.24 1.57 -6.99
CA TYR A 165 -14.84 1.46 -8.39
C TYR A 165 -16.00 1.05 -9.30
N ASN A 166 -16.80 0.05 -8.91
CA ASN A 166 -17.95 -0.40 -9.69
C ASN A 166 -19.04 0.68 -9.82
N LEU A 167 -19.18 1.56 -8.84
CA LEU A 167 -20.06 2.73 -8.92
C LEU A 167 -19.46 3.84 -9.79
N TYR A 168 -18.17 4.12 -9.61
CA TYR A 168 -17.42 5.11 -10.38
C TYR A 168 -17.36 4.75 -11.86
N SER A 169 -17.15 3.47 -12.22
CA SER A 169 -17.03 3.03 -13.61
C SER A 169 -18.29 3.30 -14.42
N LYS A 170 -19.48 3.18 -13.81
CA LYS A 170 -20.78 3.52 -14.42
C LYS A 170 -21.00 5.03 -14.59
N THR A 171 -20.29 5.85 -13.81
CA THR A 171 -20.47 7.31 -13.76
C THR A 171 -19.20 8.08 -14.11
N ALA A 172 -18.22 7.43 -14.75
CA ALA A 172 -16.87 7.94 -14.95
C ALA A 172 -16.82 9.26 -15.75
N ARG A 173 -17.85 9.53 -16.58
CA ARG A 173 -18.01 10.80 -17.30
C ARG A 173 -18.05 12.02 -16.37
N TYR A 174 -18.44 11.83 -15.11
CA TYR A 174 -18.59 12.87 -14.09
C TYR A 174 -17.38 12.94 -13.13
N THR A 175 -16.17 12.65 -13.61
CA THR A 175 -14.97 12.61 -12.74
C THR A 175 -14.77 13.90 -11.91
N ARG A 176 -15.11 15.08 -12.44
CA ARG A 176 -15.04 16.35 -11.66
C ARG A 176 -15.99 16.35 -10.46
N LEU A 177 -17.22 15.84 -10.63
CA LEU A 177 -18.18 15.72 -9.55
C LEU A 177 -17.73 14.73 -8.49
N TRP A 178 -17.06 13.64 -8.88
CA TRP A 178 -16.47 12.69 -7.93
C TRP A 178 -15.43 13.32 -7.02
N VAL A 179 -14.62 14.25 -7.52
CA VAL A 179 -13.65 14.98 -6.68
C VAL A 179 -14.38 15.88 -5.66
N ILE A 180 -15.42 16.59 -6.10
CA ILE A 180 -16.24 17.41 -5.20
C ILE A 180 -16.93 16.53 -4.15
N PHE A 181 -17.55 15.44 -4.59
CA PHE A 181 -18.22 14.48 -3.72
C PHE A 181 -17.25 13.84 -2.71
N TYR A 182 -16.01 13.57 -3.11
CA TYR A 182 -14.96 13.09 -2.22
C TYR A 182 -14.69 14.08 -1.07
N PHE A 183 -14.47 15.36 -1.38
CA PHE A 183 -14.24 16.37 -0.32
C PHE A 183 -15.48 16.61 0.54
N ILE A 184 -16.68 16.61 -0.05
CA ILE A 184 -17.93 16.67 0.72
C ILE A 184 -18.04 15.47 1.66
N SER A 185 -17.73 14.26 1.18
CA SER A 185 -17.77 13.04 2.00
C SER A 185 -16.79 13.12 3.17
N LEU A 186 -15.57 13.64 2.97
CA LEU A 186 -14.63 13.88 4.07
C LEU A 186 -15.21 14.81 5.14
N MET A 187 -15.81 15.93 4.72
CA MET A 187 -16.41 16.90 5.64
C MET A 187 -17.61 16.31 6.37
N VAL A 188 -18.46 15.54 5.69
CA VAL A 188 -19.60 14.83 6.30
C VAL A 188 -19.11 13.79 7.30
N PHE A 189 -18.12 12.98 6.94
CA PHE A 189 -17.58 11.94 7.83
C PHE A 189 -16.97 12.56 9.09
N GLN A 190 -16.29 13.69 8.96
CA GLN A 190 -15.80 14.46 10.10
C GLN A 190 -16.95 15.01 10.95
N SER A 191 -17.99 15.58 10.34
CA SER A 191 -19.14 16.13 11.08
C SER A 191 -19.95 15.08 11.84
N LEU A 192 -20.00 13.86 11.32
CA LEU A 192 -20.66 12.71 11.96
C LEU A 192 -19.76 12.02 13.00
N GLY A 193 -18.51 12.45 13.17
CA GLY A 193 -17.56 11.85 14.10
C GLY A 193 -17.04 10.47 13.67
N LEU A 194 -17.23 10.06 12.40
CA LEU A 194 -16.77 8.75 11.90
C LEU A 194 -15.24 8.63 11.88
N PHE A 195 -14.52 9.76 11.87
CA PHE A 195 -13.07 9.78 11.99
C PHE A 195 -12.57 9.90 13.43
N ASN A 196 -13.45 9.96 14.44
CA ASN A 196 -13.04 10.23 15.82
C ASN A 196 -12.08 9.16 16.34
N GLU A 197 -12.39 7.87 16.21
CA GLU A 197 -11.51 6.79 16.66
C GLU A 197 -10.11 6.86 16.02
N ILE A 198 -10.05 7.21 14.73
CA ILE A 198 -8.80 7.29 13.95
C ILE A 198 -8.02 8.56 14.29
N THR A 199 -8.70 9.69 14.51
CA THR A 199 -8.08 10.99 14.79
C THR A 199 -7.72 11.15 16.26
N GLU A 200 -8.43 10.48 17.17
CA GLU A 200 -8.13 10.45 18.60
C GLU A 200 -6.79 9.78 18.86
N TYR A 201 -6.49 8.67 18.17
CA TYR A 201 -5.16 8.05 18.17
C TYR A 201 -4.06 9.04 17.79
N ARG A 202 -4.33 9.93 16.83
CA ARG A 202 -3.40 10.97 16.36
C ARG A 202 -3.26 12.15 17.33
N GLY A 203 -4.27 12.43 18.16
CA GLY A 203 -4.29 13.55 19.10
C GLY A 203 -4.72 14.90 18.50
N LEU A 204 -5.00 15.86 19.38
CA LEU A 204 -5.50 17.21 19.06
C LEU A 204 -4.50 18.07 18.28
N ASP A 205 -3.21 17.91 18.58
CA ASP A 205 -2.10 18.66 17.97
C ASP A 205 -1.23 17.79 17.05
N GLY A 206 -1.69 16.57 16.77
CA GLY A 206 -0.87 15.54 16.14
C GLY A 206 0.02 14.83 17.16
N PHE A 207 0.90 13.95 16.67
CA PHE A 207 1.80 13.22 17.55
C PHE A 207 2.84 14.16 18.16
N THR A 208 2.77 14.35 19.48
CA THR A 208 3.67 15.22 20.26
C THR A 208 5.01 14.55 20.59
N GLY A 209 5.12 13.24 20.40
CA GLY A 209 6.35 12.45 20.59
C GLY A 209 6.97 11.99 19.27
N GLY A 210 8.26 12.30 19.08
CA GLY A 210 9.10 11.79 17.99
C GLY A 210 9.53 12.85 16.97
N GLY A 211 10.83 12.95 16.68
CA GLY A 211 11.42 14.00 15.81
C GLY A 211 11.11 13.91 14.30
N SER A 212 10.02 13.26 13.91
CA SER A 212 9.60 13.12 12.49
C SER A 212 8.09 13.26 12.30
N THR A 213 7.41 13.92 13.23
CA THR A 213 5.98 14.21 13.16
C THR A 213 5.72 15.55 12.45
N LEU A 214 4.62 15.66 11.71
CA LEU A 214 4.28 16.91 11.01
C LEU A 214 3.69 17.96 11.96
N GLY A 215 3.16 17.55 13.12
CA GLY A 215 2.49 18.44 14.06
C GLY A 215 1.13 18.92 13.55
N ILE A 216 0.44 18.08 12.77
CA ILE A 216 -0.88 18.41 12.20
C ILE A 216 -1.93 17.61 12.94
N GLY A 217 -2.69 18.26 13.83
CA GLY A 217 -3.81 17.65 14.53
C GLY A 217 -5.14 17.79 13.78
N LEU A 218 -5.77 16.66 13.48
CA LEU A 218 -7.06 16.61 12.77
C LEU A 218 -8.27 16.43 13.70
N HIS A 219 -8.03 15.97 14.94
CA HIS A 219 -9.10 15.71 15.90
C HIS A 219 -9.79 17.00 16.37
N GLY A 220 -11.12 16.96 16.54
CA GLY A 220 -11.91 18.10 17.06
C GLY A 220 -11.96 19.33 16.15
N ARG A 221 -11.46 19.26 14.91
CA ARG A 221 -11.47 20.39 13.97
C ARG A 221 -12.82 20.50 13.25
N SER A 222 -13.23 21.72 12.93
CA SER A 222 -14.43 21.95 12.11
C SER A 222 -14.25 21.32 10.72
N PRO A 223 -15.33 20.87 10.03
CA PRO A 223 -15.21 20.13 8.77
C PRO A 223 -14.38 20.82 7.68
N VAL A 224 -14.50 22.15 7.57
CA VAL A 224 -13.74 22.94 6.59
C VAL A 224 -12.25 23.01 6.95
N VAL A 225 -11.93 23.25 8.22
CA VAL A 225 -10.54 23.28 8.71
C VAL A 225 -9.91 21.89 8.59
N PHE A 226 -10.65 20.84 8.92
CA PHE A 226 -10.24 19.45 8.73
C PHE A 226 -9.87 19.18 7.27
N ALA A 227 -10.71 19.58 6.31
CA ALA A 227 -10.43 19.36 4.90
C ALA A 227 -9.14 20.07 4.43
N GLY A 228 -8.90 21.31 4.89
CA GLY A 228 -7.67 22.05 4.61
C GLY A 228 -6.42 21.38 5.21
N LEU A 229 -6.48 21.01 6.49
CA LEU A 229 -5.37 20.32 7.17
C LEU A 229 -5.13 18.92 6.62
N TYR A 230 -6.17 18.21 6.18
CA TYR A 230 -6.06 16.94 5.49
C TYR A 230 -5.25 17.08 4.20
N VAL A 231 -5.48 18.13 3.40
CA VAL A 231 -4.68 18.37 2.19
C VAL A 231 -3.21 18.60 2.53
N LEU A 232 -2.90 19.39 3.55
CA LEU A 232 -1.53 19.61 3.99
C LEU A 232 -0.87 18.29 4.46
N SER A 233 -1.61 17.51 5.26
CA SER A 233 -1.17 16.20 5.75
C SER A 233 -0.92 15.22 4.60
N PHE A 234 -1.82 15.19 3.62
CA PHE A 234 -1.67 14.40 2.40
C PHE A 234 -0.41 14.81 1.64
N LEU A 235 -0.18 16.11 1.44
CA LEU A 235 1.00 16.60 0.74
C LEU A 235 2.30 16.24 1.47
N GLY A 236 2.35 16.44 2.79
CA GLY A 236 3.51 16.11 3.61
C GLY A 236 3.84 14.62 3.62
N GLN A 237 2.84 13.76 3.84
CA GLN A 237 3.05 12.32 4.02
C GLN A 237 3.16 11.55 2.70
N VAL A 238 2.28 11.84 1.74
CA VAL A 238 2.19 11.08 0.48
C VAL A 238 3.26 11.52 -0.49
N PHE A 239 3.60 12.81 -0.56
CA PHE A 239 4.69 13.29 -1.40
C PHE A 239 6.01 13.47 -0.64
N GLY A 240 6.08 13.07 0.63
CA GLY A 240 7.32 13.11 1.40
C GLY A 240 7.95 14.50 1.46
N LEU A 241 7.14 15.56 1.42
CA LEU A 241 7.61 16.95 1.39
C LEU A 241 8.17 17.42 2.74
N PHE A 242 8.11 16.56 3.75
CA PHE A 242 8.68 16.81 5.07
C PHE A 242 10.05 16.15 5.19
N ILE A 243 11.10 16.94 4.96
CA ILE A 243 12.49 16.48 4.96
C ILE A 243 13.14 16.87 6.29
N VAL A 244 13.29 15.90 7.18
CA VAL A 244 13.87 16.10 8.52
C VAL A 244 15.31 15.62 8.66
N ASN A 245 15.79 14.76 7.74
CA ASN A 245 17.16 14.23 7.76
C ASN A 245 17.58 13.73 6.38
N ALA A 246 18.86 13.36 6.24
CA ALA A 246 19.43 12.85 4.98
C ALA A 246 18.75 11.57 4.47
N TYR A 247 18.27 10.71 5.37
CA TYR A 247 17.52 9.50 4.98
C TYR A 247 16.17 9.86 4.34
N ALA A 248 15.48 10.87 4.85
CA ALA A 248 14.25 11.38 4.25
C ALA A 248 14.50 11.95 2.85
N VAL A 249 15.64 12.62 2.63
CA VAL A 249 16.08 13.05 1.28
C VAL A 249 16.28 11.85 0.36
N ALA A 250 17.02 10.83 0.81
CA ALA A 250 17.26 9.63 0.02
C ALA A 250 15.96 8.91 -0.35
N LEU A 251 15.04 8.73 0.60
CA LEU A 251 13.73 8.13 0.35
C LEU A 251 12.85 8.99 -0.55
N PHE A 252 12.93 10.32 -0.45
CA PHE A 252 12.23 11.22 -1.37
C PHE A 252 12.72 11.02 -2.80
N ILE A 253 14.05 10.97 -3.01
CA ILE A 253 14.65 10.78 -4.33
C ILE A 253 14.37 9.39 -4.89
N ILE A 254 14.54 8.34 -4.09
CA ILE A 254 14.49 6.94 -4.56
C ILE A 254 13.05 6.43 -4.68
N GLU A 255 12.13 6.87 -3.81
CA GLU A 255 10.75 6.37 -3.82
C GLU A 255 9.75 7.41 -4.35
N THR A 256 9.83 8.63 -3.84
CA THR A 256 8.77 9.64 -4.06
C THR A 256 8.86 10.25 -5.46
N ILE A 257 10.05 10.59 -5.94
CA ILE A 257 10.22 11.11 -7.31
C ILE A 257 9.75 10.07 -8.35
N PRO A 258 10.21 8.80 -8.34
CA PRO A 258 9.71 7.78 -9.27
C PRO A 258 8.20 7.58 -9.18
N PHE A 259 7.64 7.61 -7.96
CA PHE A 259 6.19 7.56 -7.76
C PHE A 259 5.47 8.73 -8.45
N ILE A 260 5.93 9.98 -8.27
CA ILE A 260 5.33 11.17 -8.90
C ILE A 260 5.39 11.05 -10.42
N LEU A 261 6.52 10.62 -10.97
CA LEU A 261 6.70 10.41 -12.41
C LEU A 261 5.75 9.33 -12.94
N ALA A 262 5.63 8.20 -12.23
CA ALA A 262 4.71 7.12 -12.56
C ALA A 262 3.25 7.59 -12.51
N LEU A 263 2.85 8.32 -11.46
CA LEU A 263 1.52 8.90 -11.30
C LEU A 263 1.19 9.86 -12.45
N ARG A 264 2.08 10.79 -12.75
CA ARG A 264 1.93 11.72 -13.88
C ARG A 264 1.77 10.97 -15.20
N TYR A 265 2.56 9.91 -15.41
CA TYR A 265 2.48 9.10 -16.61
C TYR A 265 1.13 8.37 -16.73
N VAL A 266 0.64 7.75 -15.65
CA VAL A 266 -0.67 7.07 -15.61
C VAL A 266 -1.79 8.06 -15.93
N ILE A 267 -1.80 9.23 -15.30
CA ILE A 267 -2.82 10.27 -15.54
C ILE A 267 -2.79 10.75 -17.00
N LYS A 268 -1.60 11.04 -17.55
CA LYS A 268 -1.45 11.51 -18.94
C LYS A 268 -1.89 10.46 -19.96
N ASN A 269 -1.71 9.18 -19.65
CA ASN A 269 -1.99 8.07 -20.57
C ASN A 269 -3.23 7.25 -20.14
N LYS A 270 -4.17 7.87 -19.40
CA LYS A 270 -5.33 7.17 -18.81
C LYS A 270 -6.15 6.35 -19.81
N LYS A 271 -6.16 6.74 -21.09
CA LYS A 271 -6.85 6.03 -22.18
C LYS A 271 -6.38 4.58 -22.39
N ASN A 272 -5.15 4.25 -21.97
CA ASN A 272 -4.59 2.90 -22.08
C ASN A 272 -4.74 2.08 -20.78
N SER A 273 -5.56 2.57 -19.82
CA SER A 273 -5.75 1.92 -18.53
C SER A 273 -6.83 0.84 -18.61
N THR A 274 -6.64 -0.25 -17.88
CA THR A 274 -7.61 -1.36 -17.79
C THR A 274 -8.61 -1.15 -16.64
N PRO A 275 -9.72 -1.91 -16.57
CA PRO A 275 -10.60 -1.93 -15.39
C PRO A 275 -9.84 -2.13 -14.07
N PHE A 276 -8.88 -3.04 -14.07
CA PHE A 276 -8.00 -3.30 -12.93
C PHE A 276 -7.16 -2.07 -12.53
N CYS A 277 -6.61 -1.32 -13.48
CA CYS A 277 -5.90 -0.06 -13.19
C CYS A 277 -6.83 0.97 -12.52
N HIS A 278 -8.07 1.10 -12.97
CA HIS A 278 -9.01 2.05 -12.37
C HIS A 278 -9.39 1.65 -10.94
N TYR A 279 -9.57 0.35 -10.68
CA TYR A 279 -9.70 -0.14 -9.31
C TYR A 279 -8.48 0.23 -8.45
N LEU A 280 -7.26 0.02 -8.94
CA LEU A 280 -6.03 0.36 -8.20
C LEU A 280 -5.91 1.87 -7.94
N LEU A 281 -6.41 2.73 -8.84
CA LEU A 281 -6.46 4.18 -8.60
C LEU A 281 -7.49 4.54 -7.52
N VAL A 282 -8.65 3.88 -7.50
CA VAL A 282 -9.65 4.06 -6.43
C VAL A 282 -9.10 3.54 -5.09
N PHE A 283 -8.41 2.40 -5.10
CA PHE A 283 -7.68 1.88 -3.94
C PHE A 283 -6.63 2.86 -3.45
N PHE A 284 -5.82 3.42 -4.35
CA PHE A 284 -4.83 4.43 -4.00
C PHE A 284 -5.48 5.61 -3.27
N VAL A 285 -6.60 6.14 -3.76
CA VAL A 285 -7.30 7.25 -3.10
C VAL A 285 -7.81 6.83 -1.72
N ILE A 286 -8.63 5.77 -1.65
CA ILE A 286 -9.30 5.36 -0.40
C ILE A 286 -8.31 4.94 0.68
N TYR A 287 -7.37 4.06 0.35
CA TYR A 287 -6.36 3.61 1.30
C TYR A 287 -5.52 4.78 1.81
N THR A 288 -5.09 5.68 0.91
CA THR A 288 -4.31 6.86 1.28
C THR A 288 -5.09 7.79 2.19
N THR A 289 -6.38 8.03 1.92
CA THR A 289 -7.23 8.82 2.81
C THR A 289 -7.25 8.27 4.22
N VAL A 290 -7.53 6.98 4.39
CA VAL A 290 -7.70 6.38 5.73
C VAL A 290 -6.42 6.49 6.55
N TRP A 291 -5.27 6.16 5.97
CA TRP A 291 -4.02 6.19 6.72
C TRP A 291 -3.46 7.60 6.91
N VAL A 292 -3.68 8.53 5.97
CA VAL A 292 -3.28 9.95 6.14
C VAL A 292 -4.07 10.62 7.24
N VAL A 293 -5.36 10.28 7.42
CA VAL A 293 -6.16 10.80 8.54
C VAL A 293 -5.60 10.31 9.87
N GLY A 294 -5.29 9.01 9.98
CA GLY A 294 -4.86 8.39 11.24
C GLY A 294 -3.38 8.49 11.60
N ASN A 295 -2.54 8.97 10.69
CA ASN A 295 -1.10 9.05 10.92
C ASN A 295 -0.60 10.49 10.78
N ASP A 296 0.39 10.85 11.58
CA ASP A 296 1.14 12.11 11.45
C ASP A 296 2.67 11.93 11.48
N ASN A 297 3.13 10.68 11.60
CA ASN A 297 4.54 10.35 11.74
C ASN A 297 5.12 9.92 10.39
N LEU A 298 6.21 10.57 9.94
CA LEU A 298 6.81 10.29 8.64
C LEU A 298 7.39 8.87 8.54
N GLY A 299 8.01 8.35 9.61
CA GLY A 299 8.53 6.99 9.63
C GLY A 299 7.43 5.94 9.41
N THR A 300 6.27 6.14 10.04
CA THR A 300 5.08 5.31 9.82
C THR A 300 4.47 5.57 8.43
N ALA A 301 4.50 6.81 7.94
CA ALA A 301 4.01 7.14 6.60
C ALA A 301 4.77 6.40 5.50
N VAL A 302 6.10 6.22 5.62
CA VAL A 302 6.92 5.45 4.67
C VAL A 302 6.44 4.00 4.57
N ARG A 303 6.14 3.37 5.72
CA ARG A 303 5.57 2.02 5.78
C ARG A 303 4.20 1.94 5.11
N LEU A 304 3.35 2.93 5.33
CA LEU A 304 1.97 2.94 4.88
C LEU A 304 1.87 3.23 3.37
N ARG A 305 2.54 4.30 2.91
CA ARG A 305 2.51 4.78 1.52
C ARG A 305 3.05 3.76 0.53
N PHE A 306 3.88 2.82 0.97
CA PHE A 306 4.39 1.74 0.13
C PHE A 306 3.26 1.03 -0.66
N HIS A 307 2.17 0.65 0.01
CA HIS A 307 1.03 -0.02 -0.63
C HIS A 307 0.34 0.89 -1.66
N SER A 308 0.21 2.18 -1.35
CA SER A 308 -0.30 3.22 -2.27
C SER A 308 0.60 3.36 -3.50
N TYR A 309 1.91 3.43 -3.31
CA TYR A 309 2.89 3.61 -4.38
C TYR A 309 2.93 2.40 -5.31
N MET A 310 2.87 1.19 -4.74
CA MET A 310 2.85 -0.05 -5.51
C MET A 310 1.63 -0.14 -6.42
N ALA A 311 0.45 0.30 -5.97
CA ALA A 311 -0.74 0.39 -6.83
C ALA A 311 -0.48 1.28 -8.07
N ILE A 312 0.21 2.41 -7.90
CA ILE A 312 0.56 3.32 -9.00
C ILE A 312 1.65 2.74 -9.90
N PHE A 313 2.69 2.09 -9.36
CA PHE A 313 3.71 1.45 -10.18
C PHE A 313 3.15 0.31 -11.03
N ILE A 314 2.25 -0.52 -10.47
CA ILE A 314 1.54 -1.56 -11.23
C ILE A 314 0.74 -0.91 -12.38
N CYS A 315 -0.03 0.15 -12.09
CA CYS A 315 -0.75 0.90 -13.12
C CYS A 315 0.20 1.43 -14.21
N PHE A 316 1.34 2.00 -13.83
CA PHE A 316 2.34 2.54 -14.75
C PHE A 316 2.82 1.47 -15.74
N PHE A 317 3.26 0.30 -15.26
CA PHE A 317 3.75 -0.76 -16.14
C PHE A 317 2.65 -1.31 -17.05
N ILE A 318 1.41 -1.43 -16.58
CA ILE A 318 0.28 -1.86 -17.41
C ILE A 318 -0.01 -0.85 -18.52
N VAL A 319 -0.13 0.43 -18.17
CA VAL A 319 -0.43 1.52 -19.10
C VAL A 319 0.70 1.68 -20.13
N TYR A 320 1.95 1.51 -19.71
CA TYR A 320 3.13 1.53 -20.59
C TYR A 320 3.08 0.41 -21.63
N GLN A 321 2.83 -0.84 -21.21
CA GLN A 321 2.68 -1.98 -22.12
C GLN A 321 1.55 -1.75 -23.13
N ASN A 322 0.36 -1.37 -22.66
CA ASN A 322 -0.79 -1.13 -23.52
C ASN A 322 -0.51 -0.03 -24.55
N LYS A 323 0.13 1.07 -24.12
CA LYS A 323 0.55 2.14 -25.04
C LYS A 323 1.51 1.62 -26.11
N LEU A 324 2.53 0.85 -25.74
CA LEU A 324 3.48 0.29 -26.70
C LEU A 324 2.80 -0.65 -27.68
N MET A 325 1.91 -1.52 -27.21
CA MET A 325 1.16 -2.44 -28.07
C MET A 325 0.31 -1.67 -29.08
N HIS A 326 -0.38 -0.59 -28.67
CA HIS A 326 -1.13 0.25 -29.59
C HIS A 326 -0.27 0.96 -30.64
N THR A 327 0.96 1.36 -30.29
CA THR A 327 1.89 2.02 -31.23
C THR A 327 2.55 1.05 -32.20
N LEU A 328 2.86 -0.17 -31.74
CA LEU A 328 3.65 -1.16 -32.50
C LEU A 328 2.79 -2.13 -33.32
N LEU A 329 1.49 -2.26 -33.05
CA LEU A 329 0.60 -3.15 -33.81
C LEU A 329 -0.01 -2.42 -35.04
N PRO A 330 0.17 -2.93 -36.27
CA PRO A 330 -0.49 -2.41 -37.46
C PRO A 330 -2.02 -2.53 -37.36
N SER A 331 -2.74 -1.62 -38.02
CA SER A 331 -4.19 -1.41 -37.91
C SER A 331 -5.05 -2.66 -38.10
N ASN A 332 -4.59 -3.66 -38.85
CA ASN A 332 -5.35 -4.86 -39.20
C ASN A 332 -5.60 -5.87 -38.06
N LYS A 333 -4.94 -5.76 -36.89
CA LYS A 333 -5.25 -6.61 -35.72
C LYS A 333 -6.13 -5.94 -34.66
N ARG A 334 -6.59 -4.70 -34.89
CA ARG A 334 -7.36 -3.93 -33.89
C ARG A 334 -8.81 -4.40 -33.70
N ASN A 335 -9.36 -5.18 -34.64
CA ASN A 335 -10.75 -5.61 -34.62
C ASN A 335 -10.98 -7.04 -34.06
N LEU A 336 -9.92 -7.68 -33.52
CA LEU A 336 -9.97 -9.07 -33.07
C LEU A 336 -9.57 -9.25 -31.59
N ALA A 337 -9.41 -8.15 -30.83
CA ALA A 337 -9.03 -8.18 -29.41
C ALA A 337 -10.12 -7.56 -28.53
#